data_AF-A0A1Y4C8G1-F1
#
_entry.id   AF-A0A1Y4C8G1-F1
#
_cell.length_a   1.000
_cell.length_b   1.000
_cell.length_c   1.000
_cell.angle_alpha   90.00
_cell.angle_beta   90.00
_cell.angle_gamma   90.00
#
_symmetry.space_group_name_H-M   'P 1'
#
loop_
_entity.id
_entity.type
_entity.pdbx_description
1 polymer ?
#
loop_
_entity_poly.entity_id
_entity_poly.type
_entity_poly.pdbx_seq_one_letter_code
_entity_poly.pdbx_strand_id
1 'polypeptide(L)'
;MKRRLYHICYTSHLEVFCRSYKDYCMMFNCIAQAMLKTQSNLLAYSIMSTHVHIICECFSPSDLVKRIRSSYVQMFNYRYCRRGSLGEESFFCDSLEGRRHVTTAISYVVRNPLHHEVCANPYAYPFSSIGQYFRDCRKKNKTS
;
A
#
# COMPACT_ATOMS: atom_id res chain seq x y z
N MET A 1 -23.86 -7.78 5.38
CA MET A 1 -23.05 -6.59 5.00
C MET A 1 -22.51 -6.77 3.59
N LYS A 2 -22.34 -5.69 2.82
CA LYS A 2 -21.74 -5.71 1.47
C LYS A 2 -20.36 -5.06 1.53
N ARG A 3 -19.36 -5.61 0.85
CA ARG A 3 -18.06 -4.95 0.74
C ARG A 3 -18.16 -3.72 -0.17
N ARG A 4 -17.36 -2.70 0.12
CA ARG A 4 -17.22 -1.49 -0.70
C ARG A 4 -15.76 -1.26 -1.02
N LEU A 5 -15.51 -0.46 -2.05
CA LEU A 5 -14.17 -0.05 -2.44
C LEU A 5 -13.75 1.18 -1.64
N TYR A 6 -12.51 1.16 -1.17
CA TYR A 6 -11.92 2.25 -0.41
C TYR A 6 -10.52 2.55 -0.90
N HIS A 7 -10.15 3.83 -0.90
CA HIS A 7 -8.76 4.27 -0.88
C HIS A 7 -8.38 4.57 0.57
N ILE A 8 -7.41 3.81 1.06
CA ILE A 8 -6.85 3.92 2.40
C ILE A 8 -5.43 4.46 2.28
N CYS A 9 -5.07 5.45 3.10
CA CYS A 9 -3.70 5.88 3.28
C CYS A 9 -3.38 6.05 4.76
N TYR A 10 -2.24 5.53 5.19
CA TYR A 10 -1.68 5.88 6.49
C TYR A 10 -0.22 6.28 6.34
N THR A 11 0.17 7.28 7.12
CA THR A 11 1.47 7.93 7.06
C THR A 11 2.05 8.07 8.45
N SER A 12 3.36 8.25 8.49
CA SER A 12 4.11 8.65 9.67
C SER A 12 4.65 10.07 9.60
N HIS A 13 4.57 10.71 8.42
CA HIS A 13 5.23 11.97 8.03
C HIS A 13 6.75 12.02 8.27
N LEU A 14 7.19 11.86 9.51
CA LEU A 14 8.56 12.01 9.98
C LEU A 14 9.28 10.67 10.19
N GLU A 15 8.59 9.60 10.59
CA GLU A 15 9.25 8.32 10.89
C GLU A 15 9.29 7.36 9.70
N VAL A 16 10.45 6.82 9.33
CA VAL A 16 10.53 5.83 8.24
C VAL A 16 9.96 4.47 8.68
N PHE A 17 8.83 4.07 8.07
CA PHE A 17 8.25 2.73 8.15
C PHE A 17 9.18 1.70 7.53
N CYS A 18 9.60 1.90 6.28
CA CYS A 18 10.39 0.92 5.54
C CYS A 18 11.83 1.40 5.39
N ARG A 19 12.73 0.97 6.29
CA ARG A 19 14.15 1.38 6.32
C ARG A 19 15.03 0.49 5.44
N SER A 20 14.55 -0.70 5.13
CA SER A 20 15.26 -1.73 4.36
C SER A 20 14.28 -2.54 3.52
N TYR A 21 14.78 -3.25 2.51
CA TYR A 21 13.99 -4.17 1.69
C TYR A 21 13.14 -5.15 2.53
N LYS A 22 13.71 -5.66 3.64
CA LYS A 22 13.01 -6.57 4.55
C LYS A 22 11.75 -5.94 5.16
N ASP A 23 11.76 -4.64 5.43
CA ASP A 23 10.61 -3.94 6.00
C ASP A 23 9.46 -3.84 4.99
N TYR A 24 9.77 -3.61 3.71
CA TYR A 24 8.78 -3.68 2.63
C TYR A 24 8.16 -5.08 2.53
N CYS A 25 8.96 -6.14 2.63
CA CYS A 25 8.45 -7.51 2.65
C CYS A 25 7.55 -7.78 3.86
N MET A 26 7.95 -7.32 5.06
CA MET A 26 7.14 -7.44 6.27
C MET A 26 5.82 -6.70 6.13
N MET A 27 5.84 -5.46 5.63
CA MET A 27 4.64 -4.67 5.38
C MET A 27 3.69 -5.38 4.41
N PHE A 28 4.21 -5.90 3.30
CA PHE A 28 3.42 -6.64 2.32
C PHE A 28 2.80 -7.90 2.93
N ASN A 29 3.55 -8.64 3.76
CA ASN A 29 3.03 -9.81 4.47
C ASN A 29 1.92 -9.42 5.48
N CYS A 30 2.09 -8.33 6.22
CA CYS A 30 1.06 -7.80 7.13
C CYS A 30 -0.23 -7.43 6.38
N ILE A 31 -0.10 -6.78 5.22
CA ILE A 31 -1.23 -6.46 4.34
C ILE A 31 -1.92 -7.75 3.88
N ALA A 32 -1.17 -8.71 3.34
CA ALA A 32 -1.74 -9.96 2.85
C ALA A 32 -2.48 -10.74 3.95
N GLN A 33 -1.87 -10.87 5.14
CA GLN A 33 -2.48 -11.55 6.28
C GLN A 33 -3.75 -10.83 6.75
N ALA A 34 -3.73 -9.50 6.83
CA ALA A 34 -4.90 -8.73 7.22
C ALA A 34 -6.04 -8.90 6.23
N MET A 35 -5.76 -8.84 4.91
CA MET A 35 -6.76 -9.04 3.85
C MET A 35 -7.46 -10.40 3.97
N LEU A 36 -6.69 -11.47 4.23
CA LEU A 36 -7.24 -12.81 4.44
C LEU A 36 -8.15 -12.86 5.68
N LYS A 37 -7.71 -12.28 6.80
CA LYS A 37 -8.45 -12.29 8.06
C LYS A 37 -9.73 -11.46 8.02
N THR A 38 -9.75 -10.38 7.22
CA THR A 38 -10.92 -9.49 7.07
C THR A 38 -11.74 -9.79 5.82
N GLN A 39 -11.45 -10.88 5.10
CA GLN A 39 -12.11 -11.27 3.85
C GLN A 39 -12.17 -10.12 2.83
N SER A 40 -11.06 -9.40 2.72
CA SER A 40 -10.91 -8.21 1.89
C SER A 40 -10.08 -8.52 0.63
N ASN A 41 -10.33 -7.79 -0.44
CA ASN A 41 -9.64 -7.96 -1.71
C ASN A 41 -8.75 -6.74 -1.98
N LEU A 42 -7.47 -6.98 -2.26
CA LEU A 42 -6.54 -5.92 -2.65
C LEU A 42 -6.65 -5.66 -4.16
N LEU A 43 -6.87 -4.41 -4.56
CA LEU A 43 -6.90 -4.01 -5.97
C LEU A 43 -5.57 -3.37 -6.37
N ALA A 44 -5.14 -2.33 -5.67
CA ALA A 44 -3.90 -1.62 -5.95
C ALA A 44 -3.20 -1.21 -4.65
N TYR A 45 -1.89 -1.02 -4.72
CA TYR A 45 -1.09 -0.50 -3.62
C TYR A 45 0.13 0.28 -4.12
N SER A 46 0.64 1.15 -3.24
CA SER A 46 1.97 1.75 -3.28
C SER A 46 2.48 1.87 -1.84
N ILE A 47 3.55 1.13 -1.52
CA ILE A 47 4.19 1.14 -0.20
C ILE A 47 5.43 2.01 -0.33
N MET A 48 5.44 3.17 0.33
CA MET A 48 6.59 4.05 0.41
C MET A 48 7.34 3.90 1.74
N SER A 49 8.45 4.62 1.89
CA SER A 49 9.25 4.61 3.13
C SER A 49 8.47 5.17 4.33
N THR A 50 7.59 6.14 4.12
CA THR A 50 6.84 6.85 5.18
C THR A 50 5.31 6.83 5.00
N HIS A 51 4.80 6.33 3.87
CA HIS A 51 3.38 6.33 3.54
C HIS A 51 2.98 4.99 2.91
N VAL A 52 1.76 4.53 3.16
CA VAL A 52 1.22 3.34 2.51
C VAL A 52 -0.15 3.64 1.93
N HIS A 53 -0.29 3.52 0.61
CA HIS A 53 -1.55 3.67 -0.10
C HIS A 53 -2.08 2.30 -0.51
N ILE A 54 -3.36 2.04 -0.21
CA ILE A 54 -4.06 0.79 -0.52
C ILE A 54 -5.40 1.12 -1.13
N ILE A 55 -5.73 0.47 -2.24
CA ILE A 55 -7.10 0.40 -2.77
C ILE A 55 -7.57 -1.02 -2.58
N CYS A 56 -8.64 -1.19 -1.82
CA CYS A 56 -9.17 -2.50 -1.49
C CYS A 56 -10.69 -2.51 -1.41
N GLU A 57 -11.24 -3.69 -1.62
CA GLU A 57 -12.63 -4.01 -1.32
C GLU A 57 -12.72 -4.63 0.08
N CYS A 58 -13.41 -4.00 1.02
CA CYS A 58 -13.52 -4.51 2.39
C CYS A 58 -14.87 -4.18 3.04
N PHE A 59 -15.16 -4.84 4.17
CA PHE A 59 -16.35 -4.54 5.00
C PHE A 59 -16.09 -3.40 5.99
N SER A 60 -14.88 -3.34 6.56
CA SER A 60 -14.47 -2.36 7.56
C SER A 60 -13.03 -1.94 7.29
N PRO A 61 -12.80 -0.72 6.74
CA PRO A 61 -11.47 -0.15 6.58
C PRO A 61 -10.71 -0.08 7.91
N SER A 62 -11.40 0.29 8.99
CA SER A 62 -10.81 0.43 10.32
C SER A 62 -10.28 -0.89 10.88
N ASP A 63 -11.02 -2.00 10.74
CA ASP A 63 -10.54 -3.31 11.20
C ASP A 63 -9.34 -3.79 10.37
N LEU A 64 -9.40 -3.59 9.05
CA LEU A 64 -8.30 -3.92 8.15
C LEU A 64 -7.03 -3.14 8.52
N VAL A 65 -7.12 -1.81 8.64
CA VAL A 65 -5.96 -0.96 8.99
C VAL A 65 -5.42 -1.31 10.37
N LYS A 66 -6.30 -1.52 11.36
CA LYS A 66 -5.88 -1.91 12.71
C LYS A 66 -5.03 -3.18 12.68
N ARG A 67 -5.47 -4.21 11.95
CA ARG A 67 -4.72 -5.48 11.81
C ARG A 67 -3.38 -5.32 11.10
N ILE A 68 -3.35 -4.55 10.02
CA ILE A 68 -2.10 -4.25 9.29
C ILE A 68 -1.12 -3.56 10.23
N ARG A 69 -1.56 -2.49 10.90
CA ARG A 69 -0.69 -1.67 11.74
C ARG A 69 -0.21 -2.41 12.98
N SER A 70 -1.10 -3.09 13.72
CA SER A 70 -0.71 -3.80 14.94
C SER A 70 0.34 -4.88 14.65
N SER A 71 0.16 -5.66 13.58
CA SER A 71 1.13 -6.69 13.19
C SER A 71 2.46 -6.07 12.74
N TYR A 72 2.41 -5.02 11.91
CA TYR A 72 3.61 -4.36 11.43
C TYR A 72 4.40 -3.68 12.54
N VAL A 73 3.74 -2.90 13.41
CA VAL A 73 4.36 -2.21 14.55
C VAL A 73 5.05 -3.21 15.47
N GLN A 74 4.42 -4.36 15.76
CA GLN A 74 5.01 -5.40 16.59
C GLN A 74 6.31 -5.93 15.98
N MET A 75 6.30 -6.28 14.69
CA MET A 75 7.48 -6.78 13.98
C MET A 75 8.59 -5.71 13.88
N PHE A 76 8.20 -4.47 13.59
CA PHE A 76 9.12 -3.34 13.47
C PHE A 76 9.80 -3.02 14.80
N ASN A 77 9.02 -2.93 15.89
CA ASN A 77 9.54 -2.70 17.24
C ASN A 77 10.50 -3.82 17.68
N TYR A 78 10.16 -5.08 17.40
CA TYR A 78 11.05 -6.20 17.66
C TYR A 78 12.37 -6.09 16.88
N ARG A 79 12.30 -5.82 15.57
CA ARG A 79 13.47 -5.73 14.68
C ARG A 79 14.41 -4.58 15.03
N TYR A 80 13.87 -3.45 15.49
CA TYR A 80 14.63 -2.23 15.76
C TYR A 80 14.80 -1.92 17.25
N CYS A 81 14.53 -2.89 18.12
CA CYS A 81 14.58 -2.73 19.58
C CYS A 81 13.81 -1.48 20.08
N ARG A 82 12.70 -1.16 19.42
CA ARG A 82 11.88 0.02 19.69
C ARG A 82 10.65 -0.35 20.52
N ARG A 83 9.98 0.64 21.08
CA ARG A 83 8.70 0.50 21.79
C ARG A 83 7.74 1.61 21.34
N GLY A 84 6.45 1.45 21.62
CA GLY A 84 5.43 2.45 21.32
C GLY A 84 4.84 2.36 19.90
N SER A 85 3.97 3.33 19.59
CA SER A 85 3.25 3.47 18.32
C SER A 85 4.14 3.95 17.18
N LEU A 86 3.88 3.50 15.96
CA LEU A 86 4.63 3.86 14.76
C LEU A 86 3.69 4.57 13.78
N GLY A 87 4.00 5.82 13.41
CA GLY A 87 3.18 6.68 12.55
C GLY A 87 1.92 7.26 13.22
N GLU A 88 1.10 7.97 12.44
CA GLU A 88 -0.09 8.68 12.96
C GLU A 88 -1.17 7.73 13.46
N GLU A 89 -1.93 8.09 14.49
CA GLU A 89 -3.02 7.23 14.99
C GLU A 89 -4.18 7.09 14.00
N SER A 90 -4.46 8.17 13.26
CA SER A 90 -5.48 8.22 12.23
C SER A 90 -4.99 7.64 10.90
N PHE A 91 -5.94 7.41 10.00
CA PHE A 91 -5.67 7.07 8.62
C PHE A 91 -6.71 7.74 7.73
N PHE A 92 -6.29 8.11 6.53
CA PHE A 92 -7.19 8.56 5.47
C PHE A 92 -7.99 7.39 4.93
N CYS A 93 -9.29 7.58 4.73
CA CYS A 93 -10.18 6.60 4.13
C CYS A 93 -11.25 7.29 3.32
N ASP A 94 -11.28 7.03 2.01
CA ASP A 94 -12.31 7.53 1.11
C ASP A 94 -13.01 6.37 0.38
N SER A 95 -14.33 6.44 0.27
CA SER A 95 -15.12 5.42 -0.43
C SER A 95 -15.11 5.70 -1.92
N LEU A 96 -14.77 4.70 -2.73
CA LEU A 96 -14.69 4.83 -4.17
C LEU A 96 -15.96 4.30 -4.83
N GLU A 97 -16.57 5.11 -5.69
CA GLU A 97 -17.84 4.78 -6.35
C GLU A 97 -17.79 5.07 -7.86
N GLY A 98 -18.26 4.10 -8.63
CA GLY A 98 -18.27 4.19 -10.09
C GLY A 98 -16.89 4.01 -10.73
N ARG A 99 -16.90 3.57 -11.99
CA ARG A 99 -15.69 3.15 -12.71
C ARG A 99 -14.66 4.27 -12.80
N ARG A 100 -15.09 5.49 -13.11
CA ARG A 100 -14.18 6.64 -13.31
C ARG A 100 -13.44 7.00 -12.01
N HIS A 101 -14.14 7.06 -10.88
CA HIS A 101 -13.51 7.37 -9.60
C HIS A 101 -12.47 6.30 -9.23
N VAL A 102 -12.85 5.03 -9.35
CA VAL A 102 -11.96 3.89 -9.07
C VAL A 102 -10.71 3.92 -9.96
N THR A 103 -10.87 4.12 -11.27
CA THR A 103 -9.73 4.18 -12.19
C THR A 103 -8.81 5.37 -11.91
N THR A 104 -9.37 6.55 -11.59
CA THR A 104 -8.58 7.73 -11.19
C THR A 104 -7.78 7.45 -9.92
N ALA A 105 -8.42 6.87 -8.90
CA ALA A 105 -7.75 6.52 -7.64
C ALA A 105 -6.62 5.51 -7.86
N ILE A 106 -6.84 4.47 -8.66
CA ILE A 106 -5.79 3.49 -9.00
C ILE A 106 -4.61 4.19 -9.69
N SER A 107 -4.89 5.02 -10.69
CA SER A 107 -3.86 5.78 -11.41
C SER A 107 -3.04 6.67 -10.46
N TYR A 108 -3.69 7.37 -9.53
CA TYR A 108 -3.03 8.17 -8.51
C TYR A 108 -2.13 7.32 -7.61
N VAL A 109 -2.64 6.20 -7.08
CA VAL A 109 -1.89 5.33 -6.17
C VAL A 109 -0.65 4.73 -6.85
N VAL A 110 -0.77 4.23 -8.07
CA VAL A 110 0.38 3.62 -8.77
C VAL A 110 1.42 4.65 -9.23
N ARG A 111 1.01 5.92 -9.43
CA ARG A 111 1.91 7.03 -9.78
C ARG A 111 2.46 7.76 -8.56
N ASN A 112 2.01 7.45 -7.35
CA ASN A 112 2.42 8.12 -6.14
C ASN A 112 3.96 8.20 -5.95
N PRO A 113 4.76 7.15 -6.27
CA PRO A 113 6.22 7.26 -6.22
C PRO A 113 6.81 8.32 -7.17
N LEU A 114 6.20 8.51 -8.34
CA LEU A 114 6.59 9.58 -9.27
C LEU A 114 6.22 10.95 -8.70
N HIS A 115 5.04 11.09 -8.11
CA HIS A 115 4.58 12.35 -7.50
C HIS A 115 5.43 12.79 -6.30
N HIS A 116 6.03 11.84 -5.58
CA HIS A 116 6.99 12.11 -4.50
C HIS A 116 8.46 12.17 -5.00
N GLU A 117 8.68 12.18 -6.31
CA GLU A 117 9.99 12.33 -6.94
C GLU A 117 11.02 11.26 -6.54
N VAL A 118 10.58 10.11 -6.01
CA VAL A 118 11.49 9.01 -5.63
C VAL A 118 11.88 8.12 -6.82
N CYS A 119 11.26 8.34 -7.98
CA CYS A 119 11.61 7.69 -9.23
C CYS A 119 11.22 8.57 -10.43
N ALA A 120 12.02 8.53 -11.50
CA ALA A 120 11.71 9.23 -12.75
C ALA A 120 10.59 8.55 -13.57
N ASN A 121 10.23 7.31 -13.20
CA ASN A 121 9.26 6.50 -13.92
C ASN A 121 8.51 5.61 -12.90
N PRO A 122 7.16 5.58 -12.88
CA PRO A 122 6.39 4.70 -11.99
C PRO A 122 6.83 3.23 -12.05
N TYR A 123 7.24 2.74 -13.23
CA TYR A 123 7.74 1.38 -13.43
C TYR A 123 9.06 1.07 -12.70
N ALA A 124 9.83 2.09 -12.33
CA ALA A 124 11.09 1.93 -11.61
C ALA A 124 10.89 1.74 -10.11
N TYR A 125 9.66 1.92 -9.59
CA TYR A 125 9.37 1.73 -8.17
C TYR A 125 8.80 0.33 -7.88
N PRO A 126 9.58 -0.56 -7.24
CA PRO A 126 9.23 -1.98 -7.14
C PRO A 126 8.13 -2.27 -6.11
N PHE A 127 7.90 -1.37 -5.14
CA PHE A 127 6.94 -1.57 -4.05
C PHE A 127 5.57 -0.97 -4.38
N SER A 128 5.19 -1.01 -5.66
CA SER A 128 3.87 -0.63 -6.14
C SER A 128 3.27 -1.69 -7.04
N SER A 129 1.95 -1.68 -7.13
CA SER A 129 1.18 -2.58 -7.99
C SER A 129 1.27 -2.26 -9.50
N ILE A 130 2.00 -1.22 -9.93
CA ILE A 130 2.08 -0.80 -11.35
C ILE A 130 2.47 -1.96 -12.28
N GLY A 131 3.43 -2.79 -11.85
CA GLY A 131 3.91 -3.93 -12.64
C GLY A 131 2.89 -5.03 -12.81
N GLN A 132 1.82 -5.06 -12.01
CA GLN A 132 0.72 -6.01 -12.14
C GLN A 132 -0.30 -5.57 -13.20
N TYR A 133 -0.50 -4.26 -13.36
CA TYR A 133 -1.45 -3.69 -14.30
C TYR A 133 -0.89 -3.61 -15.74
N PHE A 134 0.42 -3.47 -15.90
CA PHE A 134 1.04 -3.11 -17.18
C PHE A 134 2.19 -4.06 -17.57
N ARG A 135 1.99 -5.38 -17.44
CA ARG A 135 3.02 -6.41 -17.68
C ARG A 135 3.57 -6.44 -19.12
N ASP A 136 2.79 -6.02 -20.11
CA ASP A 136 3.04 -6.40 -21.52
C ASP A 136 3.81 -5.40 -22.40
N CYS A 137 4.13 -4.18 -21.93
CA CYS A 137 4.92 -3.24 -22.75
C CYS A 137 6.43 -3.55 -22.78
N ARG A 138 6.92 -4.58 -22.09
CA ARG A 138 8.36 -4.89 -21.98
C ARG A 138 8.88 -5.99 -22.91
N LYS A 139 8.01 -6.74 -23.60
CA LYS A 139 8.45 -7.92 -24.39
C LYS A 139 8.73 -7.66 -25.88
N LYS A 140 8.60 -6.44 -26.40
CA LYS A 140 8.77 -6.16 -27.85
C LYS A 140 10.09 -5.53 -28.31
N ASN A 141 11.06 -5.30 -27.41
CA ASN A 141 12.39 -4.80 -27.83
C ASN A 141 13.52 -5.77 -27.44
N LYS A 142 13.39 -7.04 -27.80
CA LYS A 142 14.58 -7.86 -28.08
C LYS A 142 14.78 -7.78 -29.60
N THR A 143 15.62 -6.84 -30.02
CA THR A 143 16.10 -6.71 -31.39
C THR A 143 16.74 -8.00 -31.87
N SER A 144 16.43 -8.32 -33.12
CA SER A 144 17.09 -9.27 -34.01
C SER A 144 18.59 -9.04 -34.13
#